data_AF-A0A497A735-F1
#
_entry.id   AF-A0A497A735-F1
#
_cell.length_a   1.000
_cell.length_b   1.000
_cell.length_c   1.000
_cell.angle_alpha   90.00
_cell.angle_beta   90.00
_cell.angle_gamma   90.00
#
_symmetry.space_group_name_H-M   'P 1'
#
loop_
_entity.id
_entity.type
_entity.pdbx_description
1 polymer ?
#
loop_
_entity_poly.entity_id
_entity_poly.type
_entity_poly.pdbx_seq_one_letter_code
_entity_poly.pdbx_strand_id
1 'polypeptide(L)'
;MLAAFETLYKILQLEKEQGYRNRAVIGGLEKFIANWYDKAYHEAASQGRQALVDEIADLLKDYTTIAETTDRARVIHQVLSKLKTPPSQVTAKPAEGPRPEPARESHS
;
A
#
# COMPACT_ATOMS: atom_id res chain seq x y z
N MET A 1 11.42 -13.22 -1.85
CA MET A 1 10.48 -12.16 -2.24
C MET A 1 10.76 -11.83 -3.70
N LEU A 2 9.75 -11.62 -4.55
CA LEU A 2 9.95 -11.29 -5.96
C LEU A 2 10.61 -9.92 -6.11
N ALA A 3 11.42 -9.71 -7.14
CA ALA A 3 12.17 -8.46 -7.31
C ALA A 3 11.23 -7.27 -7.53
N ALA A 4 10.15 -7.48 -8.30
CA ALA A 4 9.08 -6.49 -8.44
C ALA A 4 8.44 -6.12 -7.09
N PHE A 5 8.16 -7.10 -6.22
CA PHE A 5 7.51 -6.85 -4.92
C PHE A 5 8.42 -6.05 -3.97
N GLU A 6 9.72 -6.34 -3.97
CA GLU A 6 10.69 -5.58 -3.18
C GLU A 6 10.84 -4.14 -3.66
N THR A 7 10.84 -3.94 -4.98
CA THR A 7 10.93 -2.60 -5.58
C THR A 7 9.71 -1.76 -5.21
N LEU A 8 8.50 -2.34 -5.32
CA LEU A 8 7.27 -1.69 -4.91
C LEU A 8 7.30 -1.35 -3.41
N TYR A 9 7.72 -2.29 -2.55
CA TYR A 9 7.82 -2.04 -1.11
C TYR A 9 8.69 -0.82 -0.79
N LYS A 10 9.87 -0.71 -1.43
CA LYS A 10 10.78 0.43 -1.25
C LYS A 10 10.14 1.76 -1.67
N ILE A 11 9.44 1.78 -2.79
CA ILE A 11 8.75 2.99 -3.28
C ILE A 11 7.62 3.40 -2.34
N LEU A 12 6.82 2.45 -1.85
CA LEU A 12 5.75 2.73 -0.91
C LEU A 12 6.26 3.22 0.45
N GLN A 13 7.44 2.75 0.90
CA GLN A 13 8.12 3.32 2.07
C GLN A 13 8.50 4.79 1.82
N LEU A 14 9.12 5.09 0.67
CA LEU A 14 9.46 6.47 0.31
C LEU A 14 8.23 7.39 0.19
N GLU A 15 7.11 6.86 -0.29
CA GLU A 15 5.84 7.61 -0.39
C GLU A 15 5.28 7.93 1.00
N LYS A 16 5.37 6.98 1.93
CA LYS A 16 5.03 7.21 3.35
C LYS A 16 5.96 8.27 3.96
N GLU A 17 7.26 8.19 3.73
CA GLU A 17 8.24 9.17 4.26
C GLU A 17 8.01 10.58 3.70
N GLN A 18 7.51 10.68 2.47
CA GLN A 18 7.19 11.96 1.83
C GLN A 18 5.78 12.49 2.13
N GLY A 19 5.00 11.77 2.96
CA GLY A 19 3.68 12.19 3.40
C GLY A 19 2.56 11.88 2.40
N TYR A 20 2.66 10.77 1.66
CA TYR A 20 1.60 10.23 0.79
C TYR A 20 1.16 11.18 -0.33
N ARG A 21 2.14 11.85 -0.96
CA ARG A 21 1.92 12.93 -1.93
C ARG A 21 1.84 12.46 -3.39
N ASN A 22 1.92 11.16 -3.65
CA ASN A 22 2.07 10.59 -4.99
C ASN A 22 3.32 11.12 -5.71
N ARG A 23 4.39 11.37 -4.96
CA ARG A 23 5.61 12.03 -5.47
C ARG A 23 6.87 11.18 -5.25
N ALA A 24 6.71 9.96 -4.73
CA ALA A 24 7.84 9.06 -4.49
C ALA A 24 8.55 8.57 -5.75
N VAL A 25 7.88 8.65 -6.90
CA VAL A 25 8.45 8.28 -8.20
C VAL A 25 8.32 9.43 -9.19
N ILE A 26 9.34 9.57 -10.02
CA ILE A 26 9.40 10.58 -11.09
C ILE A 26 8.32 10.23 -12.13
N GLY A 27 7.22 10.99 -12.15
CA GLY A 27 6.10 10.79 -13.07
C GLY A 27 4.81 10.22 -12.45
N GLY A 28 4.76 10.05 -11.13
CA GLY A 28 3.57 9.63 -10.39
C GLY A 28 3.45 8.11 -10.24
N LEU A 29 2.75 7.69 -9.18
CA LEU A 29 2.66 6.27 -8.81
C LEU A 29 1.97 5.45 -9.91
N GLU A 30 0.98 6.04 -10.60
CA GLU A 30 0.22 5.41 -11.67
C GLU A 30 1.09 4.80 -12.77
N LYS A 31 2.05 5.58 -13.30
CA LYS A 31 2.96 5.12 -14.37
C LYS A 31 3.88 4.01 -13.88
N PHE A 32 4.34 4.12 -12.63
CA PHE A 32 5.14 3.08 -12.03
C PHE A 32 4.35 1.78 -11.89
N ILE A 33 3.08 1.85 -11.43
CA ILE A 33 2.22 0.68 -11.27
C ILE A 33 1.92 -0.01 -12.59
N ALA A 34 1.66 0.74 -13.66
CA ALA A 34 1.44 0.14 -14.98
C ALA A 34 2.63 -0.74 -15.43
N ASN A 35 3.87 -0.27 -15.23
CA ASN A 35 5.07 -1.02 -15.58
C ASN A 35 5.42 -2.12 -14.55
N TRP A 36 5.11 -1.89 -13.27
CA TRP A 36 5.31 -2.87 -12.22
C TRP A 36 4.37 -4.06 -12.34
N TYR A 37 3.10 -3.82 -12.72
CA TYR A 37 2.08 -4.86 -12.88
C TYR A 37 2.55 -5.94 -13.85
N ASP A 38 2.99 -5.55 -15.05
CA ASP A 38 3.48 -6.47 -16.07
C ASP A 38 4.64 -7.33 -15.53
N LYS A 39 5.67 -6.69 -14.95
CA LYS A 39 6.80 -7.38 -14.35
C LYS A 39 6.38 -8.35 -13.24
N ALA A 40 5.54 -7.88 -12.32
CA ALA A 40 5.10 -8.66 -11.17
C ALA A 40 4.21 -9.84 -11.59
N TYR A 41 3.36 -9.64 -12.60
CA TYR A 41 2.50 -10.67 -13.17
C TYR A 41 3.31 -11.76 -13.89
N HIS A 42 4.33 -11.35 -14.65
CA HIS A 42 5.27 -12.28 -15.31
C HIS A 42 6.18 -13.03 -14.31
N GLU A 43 6.62 -12.37 -13.23
CA GLU A 43 7.39 -13.02 -12.15
C GLU A 43 6.51 -13.94 -11.27
N ALA A 44 5.20 -13.70 -11.23
CA ALA A 44 4.26 -14.48 -10.45
C ALA A 44 3.97 -15.83 -11.11
N ALA A 45 4.81 -16.83 -10.81
CA ALA A 45 4.66 -18.21 -11.31
C ALA A 45 3.45 -18.99 -10.72
N SER A 46 2.58 -18.36 -9.94
CA SER A 46 1.45 -19.04 -9.28
C SER A 46 0.22 -18.16 -9.29
N GLN A 47 -0.94 -18.76 -9.54
CA GLN A 47 -2.21 -18.05 -9.65
C GLN A 47 -2.53 -17.19 -8.40
N GLY A 48 -2.19 -17.69 -7.20
CA GLY A 48 -2.35 -16.91 -5.96
C GLY A 48 -1.45 -15.67 -5.87
N ARG A 49 -0.27 -15.70 -6.50
CA ARG A 49 0.61 -14.52 -6.60
C ARG A 49 0.12 -13.55 -7.66
N GLN A 50 -0.39 -14.04 -8.79
CA GLN A 50 -0.99 -13.20 -9.82
C GLN A 50 -2.22 -12.46 -9.29
N ALA A 51 -3.08 -13.14 -8.52
CA ALA A 51 -4.21 -12.50 -7.85
C ALA A 51 -3.78 -11.40 -6.86
N LEU A 52 -2.66 -11.60 -6.14
CA LEU A 52 -2.10 -10.59 -5.25
C LEU A 52 -1.57 -9.37 -6.03
N VAL A 53 -0.96 -9.57 -7.20
CA VAL A 53 -0.53 -8.48 -8.09
C VAL A 53 -1.72 -7.65 -8.55
N ASP A 54 -2.80 -8.32 -8.96
CA ASP A 54 -4.04 -7.69 -9.41
C ASP A 54 -4.69 -6.84 -8.33
N GLU A 55 -4.83 -7.41 -7.13
CA GLU A 55 -5.41 -6.72 -5.98
C GLU A 55 -4.57 -5.50 -5.55
N ILE A 56 -3.23 -5.60 -5.60
CA ILE A 56 -2.35 -4.47 -5.28
C ILE A 56 -2.46 -3.38 -6.34
N ALA A 57 -2.54 -3.74 -7.62
CA ALA A 57 -2.65 -2.79 -8.71
C ALA A 57 -3.99 -2.02 -8.65
N ASP A 58 -5.08 -2.71 -8.32
CA ASP A 58 -6.40 -2.09 -8.12
C ASP A 58 -6.37 -1.06 -6.99
N LEU A 59 -5.88 -1.45 -5.80
CA LEU A 59 -5.73 -0.56 -4.64
C LEU A 59 -4.90 0.69 -4.96
N LEU A 60 -3.80 0.53 -5.70
CA LEU A 60 -2.91 1.63 -6.05
C LEU A 60 -3.43 2.49 -7.22
N LYS A 61 -4.38 1.97 -8.00
CA LYS A 61 -5.10 2.75 -9.00
C LYS A 61 -6.12 3.67 -8.33
N ASP A 62 -6.87 3.17 -7.36
CA ASP A 62 -7.76 4.01 -6.53
C ASP A 62 -6.98 5.03 -5.70
N TYR A 63 -5.74 4.72 -5.29
CA TYR A 63 -4.88 5.68 -4.58
C TYR A 63 -4.72 7.04 -5.29
N THR A 64 -4.71 7.07 -6.63
CA THR A 64 -4.55 8.32 -7.39
C THR A 64 -5.82 9.15 -7.44
N THR A 65 -6.99 8.53 -7.25
CA THR A 65 -8.30 9.18 -7.27
C THR A 65 -8.70 9.74 -5.90
N ILE A 66 -8.12 9.21 -4.82
CA ILE A 66 -8.36 9.68 -3.46
C ILE A 66 -7.80 11.11 -3.29
N ALA A 67 -8.63 12.04 -2.86
CA ALA A 67 -8.21 13.41 -2.50
C ALA A 67 -7.63 13.49 -1.08
N GLU A 68 -8.18 12.70 -0.15
CA GLU A 68 -7.84 12.75 1.28
C GLU A 68 -6.52 12.03 1.60
N THR A 69 -5.59 12.74 2.26
CA THR A 69 -4.27 12.19 2.60
C THR A 69 -4.36 11.03 3.61
N THR A 70 -5.33 11.08 4.53
CA THR A 70 -5.55 10.02 5.52
C THR A 70 -5.98 8.71 4.85
N ASP A 71 -6.83 8.78 3.84
CA ASP A 71 -7.32 7.59 3.13
C ASP A 71 -6.23 7.04 2.19
N ARG A 72 -5.44 7.93 1.56
CA ARG A 72 -4.18 7.57 0.89
C ARG A 72 -3.22 6.79 1.79
N ALA A 73 -3.00 7.26 3.01
CA ALA A 73 -2.13 6.58 3.97
C ALA A 73 -2.63 5.17 4.31
N ARG A 74 -3.96 5.01 4.42
CA ARG A 74 -4.62 3.73 4.68
C ARG A 74 -4.37 2.73 3.56
N VAL A 75 -4.51 3.14 2.29
CA VAL A 75 -4.22 2.30 1.12
C VAL A 75 -2.76 1.84 1.12
N ILE A 76 -1.82 2.77 1.29
CA ILE A 76 -0.38 2.44 1.29
C ILE A 76 -0.04 1.46 2.42
N HIS A 77 -0.59 1.66 3.62
CA HIS A 77 -0.42 0.72 4.74
C HIS A 77 -1.02 -0.66 4.45
N GLN A 78 -2.19 -0.71 3.82
CA GLN A 78 -2.83 -1.97 3.46
C GLN A 78 -2.00 -2.76 2.45
N VAL A 79 -1.48 -2.09 1.41
CA VAL A 79 -0.60 -2.70 0.41
C VAL A 79 0.71 -3.19 1.04
N LEU A 80 1.34 -2.38 1.89
CA LEU A 80 2.57 -2.78 2.60
C LEU A 80 2.37 -4.01 3.48
N SER A 81 1.22 -4.12 4.16
CA SER A 81 0.86 -5.30 4.95
C SER A 81 0.67 -6.53 4.06
N LYS A 82 -0.02 -6.39 2.92
CA LYS A 82 -0.20 -7.48 1.95
C LYS A 82 1.11 -7.96 1.33
N LEU A 83 2.06 -7.04 1.10
CA LEU A 83 3.41 -7.38 0.61
C LEU A 83 4.25 -8.15 1.64
N LYS A 84 4.03 -7.91 2.94
CA LYS A 84 4.76 -8.57 4.05
C LYS A 84 4.16 -9.91 4.46
N THR A 85 2.84 -10.07 4.36
CA THR A 85 2.15 -11.26 4.83
C THR A 85 2.05 -12.31 3.71
N PRO A 86 2.57 -13.54 3.89
CA PRO A 86 2.32 -14.61 2.92
C PRO A 86 0.81 -14.92 2.86
N PRO A 87 0.28 -15.37 1.70
CA PRO A 87 -1.16 -15.52 1.45
C PRO A 87 -1.90 -16.45 2.42
N SER A 88 -1.19 -17.22 3.24
CA SER A 88 -1.77 -18.17 4.21
C SER A 88 -2.36 -17.52 5.47
N GLN A 89 -2.34 -16.19 5.64
CA GLN A 89 -2.75 -15.55 6.91
C GLN A 89 -3.74 -14.38 6.77
N VAL A 90 -4.43 -14.24 5.64
CA VAL A 90 -5.47 -13.21 5.44
C VAL A 90 -6.80 -13.61 6.11
N THR A 91 -6.76 -13.90 7.41
CA THR A 91 -7.94 -13.95 8.28
C THR A 91 -7.54 -13.42 9.65
N ALA A 92 -7.19 -12.13 9.72
CA ALA A 92 -7.28 -11.37 10.96
C ALA A 92 -7.46 -9.88 10.64
N LYS A 93 -8.60 -9.37 11.08
CA LYS A 93 -9.11 -8.01 10.88
C LYS A 93 -8.33 -6.97 11.72
N PRO A 94 -8.52 -5.66 11.44
CA PRO A 94 -7.59 -4.58 11.74
C PRO A 94 -7.74 -3.98 13.15
N ALA A 95 -6.63 -3.49 13.71
CA ALA A 95 -6.59 -2.57 14.85
C ALA A 95 -5.63 -1.43 14.48
N GLU A 96 -6.19 -0.28 14.11
CA GLU A 96 -6.30 0.90 14.99
C GLU A 96 -4.99 1.70 15.03
N GLY A 97 -4.97 2.79 14.26
CA GLY A 97 -4.03 3.87 14.51
C GLY A 97 -4.40 4.55 15.83
N PRO A 98 -3.43 4.94 16.67
CA PRO A 98 -3.72 5.74 17.84
C PRO A 98 -4.20 7.12 17.35
N ARG A 99 -5.51 7.36 17.40
CA ARG A 99 -6.05 8.72 17.36
C ARG A 99 -5.65 9.37 18.69
N PRO A 100 -5.00 10.54 18.70
CA PRO A 100 -4.80 11.27 19.93
C PRO A 100 -6.17 11.81 20.34
N GLU A 101 -6.73 11.31 21.44
CA GLU A 101 -7.81 12.04 22.12
C GLU A 101 -7.18 13.30 22.74
N PRO A 102 -7.69 14.50 22.42
CA PRO A 102 -7.20 15.73 23.02
C PRO A 102 -7.67 15.80 24.46
N ALA A 103 -6.77 16.26 25.34
CA ALA A 103 -7.05 16.53 26.74
C ALA A 103 -8.30 17.41 26.94
N ARG A 104 -9.18 17.02 27.86
CA ARG A 104 -10.02 17.93 28.64
C ARG A 104 -10.55 17.23 29.91
N GLU A 105 -9.85 17.43 31.03
CA GLU A 105 -10.30 18.26 32.17
C GLU A 105 -11.35 17.59 33.09
N SER A 106 -10.86 17.16 34.26
CA SER A 106 -11.31 17.59 35.60
C SER A 106 -12.68 17.17 36.19
N HIS A 107 -12.61 16.91 37.52
CA HIS A 107 -13.66 16.69 38.54
C HIS A 107 -14.31 15.29 38.55
N SER A 108 -14.40 14.57 39.68
CA SER A 108 -14.44 14.96 41.10
C SER A 108 -13.85 13.89 42.02
#